data_AF-A0A8J3FIZ3-F1
#
_entry.id   AF-A0A8J3FIZ3-F1
#
_cell.length_a   1.000
_cell.length_b   1.000
_cell.length_c   1.000
_cell.angle_alpha   90.00
_cell.angle_beta   90.00
_cell.angle_gamma   90.00
#
_symmetry.space_group_name_H-M   'P 1'
#
loop_
_entity.id
_entity.type
_entity.pdbx_description
1 polymer ?
#
loop_
_entity_poly.entity_id
_entity_poly.type
_entity_poly.pdbx_seq_one_letter_code
_entity_poly.pdbx_strand_id
1 'polypeptide(L)'
;MFTRNENKNSETEMRATCKYKYSIETKTGVFTGTCLSIDELNKEIALLTNNARILKKNIIPIALKYEDEEDKIYTWNVTTNSVSASGISASLKGAQRALNSFRTKQVIKSNIIESFEAIK
;
A
#
# COMPACT_ATOMS: atom_id res chain seq x y z
N MET A 1 -48.88 -23.54 -11.98
CA MET A 1 -48.11 -22.75 -11.00
C MET A 1 -46.66 -22.82 -11.44
N PHE A 2 -46.11 -21.72 -11.99
CA PHE A 2 -44.74 -21.67 -12.47
C PHE A 2 -43.82 -21.14 -11.36
N THR A 3 -42.68 -21.83 -11.19
CA THR A 3 -41.57 -21.52 -10.29
C THR A 3 -40.85 -20.23 -10.71
N ARG A 4 -40.35 -19.45 -9.74
CA ARG A 4 -39.35 -18.40 -9.97
C ARG A 4 -38.22 -18.55 -8.96
N ASN A 5 -37.12 -19.13 -9.42
CA ASN A 5 -35.81 -19.06 -8.76
C ASN A 5 -35.35 -17.60 -8.82
N GLU A 6 -35.26 -16.94 -7.68
CA GLU A 6 -34.51 -15.69 -7.55
C GLU A 6 -33.05 -16.04 -7.27
N ASN A 7 -32.28 -16.23 -8.35
CA ASN A 7 -30.84 -16.06 -8.30
C ASN A 7 -30.56 -14.60 -7.90
N LYS A 8 -30.38 -14.36 -6.60
CA LYS A 8 -29.72 -13.14 -6.11
C LYS A 8 -28.25 -13.27 -6.45
N ASN A 9 -27.93 -12.94 -7.70
CA ASN A 9 -26.59 -12.56 -8.10
C ASN A 9 -26.35 -11.20 -7.42
N SER A 10 -25.98 -11.22 -6.15
CA SER A 10 -25.46 -10.04 -5.47
C SER A 10 -24.11 -9.74 -6.13
N GLU A 11 -24.15 -8.89 -7.15
CA GLU A 11 -23.00 -8.17 -7.63
C GLU A 11 -22.40 -7.47 -6.42
N THR A 12 -21.37 -8.09 -5.85
CA THR A 12 -20.46 -7.42 -4.93
C THR A 12 -19.90 -6.24 -5.71
N GLU A 13 -20.49 -5.06 -5.53
CA GLU A 13 -19.84 -3.80 -5.89
C GLU A 13 -18.49 -3.85 -5.19
N MET A 14 -17.45 -4.22 -5.94
CA MET A 14 -16.08 -4.14 -5.49
C MET A 14 -15.84 -2.68 -5.15
N ARG A 15 -15.93 -2.35 -3.86
CA ARG A 15 -15.54 -1.06 -3.30
C ARG A 15 -14.03 -0.95 -3.43
N ALA A 16 -13.56 -0.61 -4.63
CA ALA A 16 -12.14 -0.44 -4.88
C ALA A 16 -11.66 0.81 -4.14
N THR A 17 -11.00 0.64 -3.00
CA THR A 17 -10.23 1.74 -2.40
C THR A 17 -9.12 2.09 -3.38
N CYS A 18 -9.15 3.31 -3.91
CA CYS A 18 -8.09 3.86 -4.74
C CYS A 18 -6.87 4.15 -3.87
N LYS A 19 -5.83 3.33 -4.00
CA LYS A 19 -4.54 3.54 -3.36
C LYS A 19 -3.58 4.20 -4.34
N TYR A 20 -2.47 4.73 -3.88
CA TYR A 20 -1.45 5.32 -4.74
C TYR A 20 -0.13 4.58 -4.56
N LYS A 21 0.45 4.09 -5.65
CA LYS A 21 1.85 3.67 -5.70
C LYS A 21 2.71 4.86 -6.06
N TYR A 22 3.84 5.02 -5.40
CA TYR A 22 4.78 6.09 -5.70
C TYR A 22 6.22 5.60 -5.77
N SER A 23 7.05 6.39 -6.46
CA SER A 23 8.50 6.30 -6.49
C SER A 23 9.06 7.71 -6.53
N ILE A 24 9.85 8.07 -5.52
CA ILE A 24 10.47 9.37 -5.34
C ILE A 24 11.97 9.17 -5.31
N GLU A 25 12.66 9.79 -6.24
CA GLU A 25 14.12 9.78 -6.32
C GLU A 25 14.65 11.06 -5.69
N THR A 26 15.57 10.92 -4.76
CA THR A 26 16.30 12.02 -4.12
C THR A 26 17.80 11.80 -4.31
N LYS A 27 18.62 12.79 -3.91
CA LYS A 27 20.09 12.61 -3.88
C LYS A 27 20.57 11.49 -2.96
N THR A 28 19.77 11.08 -1.99
CA THR A 28 20.15 10.09 -0.98
C THR A 28 19.65 8.68 -1.31
N GLY A 29 18.79 8.53 -2.32
CA GLY A 29 18.30 7.23 -2.77
C GLY A 29 16.91 7.29 -3.38
N VAL A 30 16.35 6.10 -3.61
CA VAL A 30 14.99 5.95 -4.14
C VAL A 30 14.06 5.48 -3.02
N PHE A 31 12.93 6.17 -2.91
CA PHE A 31 11.86 5.92 -1.96
C PHE A 31 10.62 5.47 -2.73
N THR A 32 10.25 4.21 -2.60
CA THR A 32 9.05 3.67 -3.26
C THR A 32 8.01 3.31 -2.23
N GLY A 33 6.73 3.43 -2.55
CA GLY A 33 5.69 3.12 -1.58
C GLY A 33 4.33 2.87 -2.16
N THR A 34 3.39 2.47 -1.30
CA THR A 34 1.97 2.65 -1.58
C THR A 34 1.27 3.28 -0.37
N CYS A 35 0.30 4.16 -0.59
CA CYS A 35 -0.46 4.86 0.44
C CYS A 35 -1.97 4.81 0.13
N LEU A 36 -2.80 4.99 1.15
CA LEU A 36 -4.26 4.88 1.05
C LEU A 36 -4.91 6.15 0.52
N SER A 37 -4.22 7.28 0.61
CA SER A 37 -4.73 8.56 0.17
C SER A 37 -3.63 9.46 -0.38
N ILE A 38 -4.05 10.47 -1.14
CA ILE A 38 -3.13 11.52 -1.61
C ILE A 38 -2.58 12.35 -0.43
N ASP A 39 -3.32 12.46 0.67
CA ASP A 39 -2.88 13.19 1.86
C ASP A 39 -1.74 12.46 2.58
N GLU A 40 -1.84 11.14 2.73
CA GLU A 40 -0.72 10.33 3.23
C GLU A 40 0.50 10.46 2.32
N LEU A 41 0.31 10.41 1.00
CA LEU A 41 1.38 10.59 0.02
C LEU A 41 2.08 11.94 0.19
N ASN A 42 1.30 13.00 0.34
CA ASN A 42 1.82 14.35 0.51
C ASN A 42 2.60 14.49 1.82
N LYS A 43 2.14 13.84 2.91
CA LYS A 43 2.89 13.79 4.18
C LYS A 43 4.23 13.08 4.02
N GLU A 44 4.27 11.94 3.34
CA GLU A 44 5.52 11.22 3.09
C GLU A 44 6.49 12.01 2.20
N ILE A 45 5.98 12.65 1.15
CA ILE A 45 6.76 13.56 0.30
C ILE A 45 7.35 14.71 1.11
N ALA A 46 6.55 15.34 1.99
CA ALA A 46 6.98 16.46 2.82
C ALA A 46 8.14 16.06 3.77
N LEU A 47 8.04 14.87 4.38
CA LEU A 47 9.11 14.31 5.22
C LEU A 47 10.41 14.08 4.43
N LEU A 48 10.30 13.65 3.18
CA LEU A 48 11.46 13.48 2.29
C LEU A 48 12.07 14.83 1.90
N THR A 49 11.26 15.84 1.57
CA THR A 49 11.75 17.17 1.19
C THR A 49 12.46 17.91 2.33
N ASN A 50 12.12 17.61 3.59
CA ASN A 50 12.82 18.17 4.75
C ASN A 50 14.27 17.70 4.86
N ASN A 51 14.60 16.52 4.30
CA ASN A 51 15.90 15.88 4.45
C ASN A 51 16.69 15.80 3.12
N ALA A 52 16.02 15.83 1.97
CA ALA A 52 16.66 15.72 0.68
C ALA A 52 15.88 16.41 -0.44
N ARG A 53 16.60 17.01 -1.39
CA ARG A 53 16.00 17.54 -2.61
C ARG A 53 15.48 16.39 -3.49
N ILE A 54 14.20 16.47 -3.87
CA ILE A 54 13.58 15.55 -4.84
C ILE A 54 14.12 15.84 -6.24
N LEU A 55 14.56 14.78 -6.94
CA LEU A 55 15.03 14.79 -8.32
C LEU A 55 13.93 14.37 -9.28
N LYS A 56 13.16 13.34 -8.91
CA LYS A 56 12.09 12.77 -9.74
C LYS A 56 10.97 12.21 -8.87
N LYS A 57 9.73 12.35 -9.35
CA LYS A 57 8.53 11.85 -8.69
C LYS A 57 7.66 11.10 -9.70
N ASN A 58 7.23 9.89 -9.35
CA ASN A 58 6.27 9.10 -10.11
C ASN A 58 5.16 8.66 -9.15
N ILE A 59 3.90 8.96 -9.46
CA ILE A 59 2.73 8.51 -8.71
C ILE A 59 1.76 7.85 -9.67
N ILE A 60 1.29 6.66 -9.31
CA ILE A 60 0.35 5.87 -10.08
C ILE A 60 -0.80 5.46 -9.16
N PRO A 61 -2.06 5.82 -9.46
CA PRO A 61 -3.21 5.29 -8.74
C PRO A 61 -3.34 3.79 -9.03
N ILE A 62 -3.61 3.00 -8.00
CA ILE A 62 -3.85 1.57 -8.05
C ILE A 62 -5.20 1.27 -7.41
N ALA A 63 -6.04 0.48 -8.10
CA ALA A 63 -7.21 -0.10 -7.49
C ALA A 63 -6.81 -1.40 -6.80
N LEU A 64 -7.10 -1.54 -5.50
CA LEU A 64 -7.04 -2.86 -4.89
C LEU A 64 -8.37 -3.58 -5.08
N LYS A 65 -8.30 -4.82 -5.55
CA LYS A 65 -9.43 -5.74 -5.48
C LYS A 65 -9.39 -6.39 -4.10
N TYR A 66 -10.45 -6.21 -3.32
CA TYR A 66 -10.63 -6.89 -2.05
C TYR A 66 -11.10 -8.32 -2.33
N GLU A 67 -10.38 -9.30 -1.80
CA GLU A 67 -10.86 -10.67 -1.64
C GLU A 67 -11.31 -10.77 -0.17
N ASP A 68 -12.55 -11.20 0.05
CA ASP A 68 -13.28 -11.16 1.32
C ASP A 68 -12.50 -11.56 2.59
N GLU A 69 -13.02 -11.04 3.72
CA GLU A 69 -12.74 -11.27 5.16
C GLU A 69 -12.04 -10.11 5.88
N GLU A 70 -12.89 -9.21 6.40
CA GLU A 70 -12.59 -8.06 7.28
C GLU A 70 -11.57 -7.06 6.70
N ASP A 71 -11.92 -5.77 6.73
CA ASP A 71 -11.21 -4.63 6.12
C ASP A 71 -9.81 -4.34 6.73
N LYS A 72 -8.95 -5.35 6.81
CA LYS A 72 -7.61 -5.30 7.39
C LYS A 72 -6.60 -4.98 6.31
N ILE A 73 -6.08 -3.77 6.42
CA ILE A 73 -5.03 -3.27 5.57
C ILE A 73 -3.72 -3.36 6.35
N TYR A 74 -2.74 -4.04 5.76
CA TYR A 74 -1.42 -4.18 6.34
C TYR A 74 -0.45 -3.27 5.60
N THR A 75 -0.16 -2.12 6.19
CA THR A 75 0.86 -1.19 5.70
C THR A 75 2.22 -1.62 6.21
N TRP A 76 3.16 -1.85 5.31
CA TRP A 76 4.53 -2.24 5.65
C TRP A 76 5.53 -1.19 5.16
N ASN A 77 6.65 -1.07 5.85
CA ASN A 77 7.78 -0.27 5.43
C ASN A 77 9.09 -0.99 5.75
N VAL A 78 10.09 -0.76 4.92
CA VAL A 78 11.44 -1.28 5.05
C VAL A 78 12.44 -0.24 4.58
N THR A 79 13.50 -0.05 5.36
CA THR A 79 14.64 0.79 5.03
C THR A 79 15.88 -0.09 5.02
N THR A 80 16.62 -0.02 3.92
CA THR A 80 17.94 -0.62 3.72
C THR A 80 18.97 0.50 3.59
N ASN A 81 20.26 0.14 3.54
CA ASN A 81 21.35 1.13 3.40
C ASN A 81 21.23 2.06 2.17
N SER A 82 20.51 1.66 1.12
CA SER A 82 20.43 2.41 -0.14
C SER A 82 19.01 2.67 -0.64
N VAL A 83 18.00 1.99 -0.08
CA VAL A 83 16.62 2.05 -0.56
C VAL A 83 15.66 2.02 0.62
N SER A 84 14.63 2.85 0.56
CA SER A 84 13.45 2.70 1.41
C SER A 84 12.24 2.31 0.56
N ALA A 85 11.50 1.31 1.02
CA ALA A 85 10.30 0.84 0.37
C ALA A 85 9.15 0.74 1.39
N SER A 86 7.97 1.19 1.01
CA SER A 86 6.73 0.91 1.73
C SER A 86 5.71 0.24 0.82
N GLY A 87 4.65 -0.28 1.40
CA GLY A 87 3.59 -0.90 0.62
C GLY A 87 2.41 -1.29 1.48
N ILE A 88 1.35 -1.74 0.82
CA ILE A 88 0.10 -2.13 1.43
C ILE A 88 -0.24 -3.54 0.96
N SER A 89 -0.68 -4.39 1.88
CA SER A 89 -1.16 -5.74 1.60
C SER A 89 -2.54 -5.95 2.19
N ALA A 90 -3.36 -6.76 1.52
CA ALA A 90 -4.67 -7.18 2.02
C ALA A 90 -4.59 -8.30 3.08
N SER A 91 -3.39 -8.78 3.42
CA SER A 91 -3.20 -9.77 4.48
C SER A 91 -1.84 -9.62 5.15
N LEU A 92 -1.77 -10.01 6.44
CA LEU A 92 -0.52 -10.01 7.21
C LEU A 92 0.55 -10.87 6.51
N LYS A 93 0.15 -12.03 5.98
CA LYS A 93 1.03 -12.93 5.23
C LYS A 93 1.59 -12.26 3.96
N GLY A 94 0.78 -11.45 3.27
CA GLY A 94 1.22 -10.64 2.14
C GLY A 94 2.29 -9.62 2.54
N ALA A 95 2.04 -8.88 3.63
CA ALA A 95 2.98 -7.89 4.14
C ALA A 95 4.31 -8.53 4.61
N GLN A 96 4.23 -9.68 5.30
CA GLN A 96 5.41 -10.43 5.72
C GLN A 96 6.21 -10.96 4.52
N ARG A 97 5.54 -11.47 3.48
CA ARG A 97 6.21 -11.88 2.23
C ARG A 97 6.92 -10.71 1.56
N ALA A 98 6.29 -9.54 1.51
CA ALA A 98 6.88 -8.33 0.96
C ALA A 98 8.15 -7.96 1.73
N LEU A 99 8.11 -7.86 3.06
CA LEU A 99 9.31 -7.57 3.87
C LEU A 99 10.40 -8.63 3.70
N ASN A 100 10.04 -9.92 3.65
CA ASN A 100 11.00 -11.01 3.49
C ASN A 100 11.77 -10.94 2.15
N SER A 101 11.17 -10.38 1.10
CA SER A 101 11.87 -10.18 -0.18
C SER A 101 13.03 -9.18 -0.10
N PHE A 102 13.07 -8.34 0.95
CA PHE A 102 14.17 -7.42 1.21
C PHE A 102 15.21 -7.96 2.19
N ARG A 103 14.98 -9.09 2.88
CA ARG A 103 15.90 -9.64 3.89
C ARG A 103 17.29 -10.02 3.35
N THR A 104 17.42 -10.24 2.04
CA THR A 104 18.73 -10.48 1.39
C THR A 104 19.55 -9.20 1.23
N LYS A 105 18.92 -8.04 1.36
CA LYS A 105 19.55 -6.72 1.39
C LYS A 105 19.71 -6.34 2.86
N GLN A 106 20.80 -5.69 3.26
CA GLN A 106 21.02 -5.29 4.67
C GLN A 106 19.89 -4.37 5.13
N VAL A 107 18.87 -4.93 5.78
CA VAL A 107 17.71 -4.21 6.31
C VAL A 107 18.14 -3.52 7.59
N ILE A 108 18.02 -2.19 7.61
CA ILE A 108 18.26 -1.35 8.79
C ILE A 108 17.03 -1.37 9.70
N LYS A 109 15.83 -1.27 9.10
CA LYS A 109 14.57 -1.16 9.82
C LYS A 109 13.43 -1.70 8.98
N SER A 110 12.47 -2.38 9.62
CA SER A 110 11.21 -2.78 8.97
C SER A 110 10.06 -2.76 9.98
N ASN A 111 8.86 -2.41 9.52
CA ASN A 111 7.64 -2.42 10.35
C ASN A 111 6.42 -2.85 9.54
N ILE A 112 5.42 -3.45 10.22
CA ILE A 112 4.07 -3.70 9.68
C ILE A 112 3.08 -3.05 10.65
N ILE A 113 2.19 -2.24 10.11
CA ILE A 113 1.09 -1.58 10.82
C ILE A 113 -0.20 -2.17 10.26
N GLU A 114 -1.01 -2.77 11.13
CA GLU A 114 -2.38 -3.16 10.80
C GLU A 114 -3.28 -1.93 10.95
N SER A 115 -4.16 -1.72 9.99
CA SER A 115 -5.14 -0.64 10.00
C SER A 115 -6.46 -1.15 9.47
N PHE A 116 -7.54 -0.68 10.07
CA PHE A 116 -8.89 -0.98 9.65
C PHE A 116 -9.38 0.19 8.80
N GLU A 117 -9.76 -0.07 7.55
CA GLU A 117 -10.58 0.91 6.83
C GLU A 117 -12.01 0.75 7.36
N ALA A 118 -12.42 1.64 8.26
CA ALA A 118 -13.82 1.77 8.63
C ALA A 118 -14.56 2.26 7.39
N ILE A 119 -15.25 1.36 6.70
CA ILE A 119 -16.14 1.76 5.61
C ILE A 119 -17.27 2.56 6.23
N LYS A 120 -17.38 3.84 5.87
CA LYS A 120 -18.49 4.71 6.25
C LYS A 120 -19.60 4.65 5.20
#